data_AF-A0A524C399-F1
#
_entry.id   AF-A0A524C399-F1
#
_cell.length_a   1.000
_cell.length_b   1.000
_cell.length_c   1.000
_cell.angle_alpha   90.00
_cell.angle_beta   90.00
_cell.angle_gamma   90.00
#
_symmetry.space_group_name_H-M   'P 1'
#
loop_
_entity.id
_entity.type
_entity.pdbx_description
1 polymer ?
#
loop_
_entity_poly.entity_id
_entity_poly.type
_entity_poly.pdbx_seq_one_letter_code
_entity_poly.pdbx_strand_id
1 'polypeptide(L)'
;MTEEEFREKIDEGIITGHVGLVESIRMLDAALNLGLDTVEELSPEAVLAEEAITNPFTKVEKGNVLGLKSTALGRRDGHLIVQLDFLAFAEAEPEYDEVLIEGHPSIHQRIEGGVQGDFGTVGMILNLIPMIVSSSPGLKTMKDMPVPRNTSRFYKDSELR
;
A
#
# COMPACT_ATOMS: atom_id res chain seq x y z
N MET A 1 -5.87 -6.10 -22.96
CA MET A 1 -7.15 -5.51 -22.51
C MET A 1 -7.09 -4.03 -22.83
N THR A 2 -8.13 -3.51 -23.45
CA THR A 2 -8.23 -2.07 -23.75
C THR A 2 -8.61 -1.29 -22.48
N GLU A 3 -8.47 0.03 -22.50
CA GLU A 3 -8.90 0.89 -21.40
C GLU A 3 -10.41 0.78 -21.13
N GLU A 4 -11.23 0.68 -22.18
CA GLU A 4 -12.67 0.53 -22.07
C GLU A 4 -13.07 -0.79 -21.39
N GLU A 5 -12.47 -1.91 -21.82
CA GLU A 5 -12.67 -3.22 -21.18
C GLU A 5 -12.21 -3.21 -19.71
N PHE A 6 -11.14 -2.48 -19.38
CA PHE A 6 -10.68 -2.33 -18.01
C PHE A 6 -11.71 -1.60 -17.16
N ARG A 7 -12.23 -0.48 -17.65
CA ARG A 7 -13.24 0.31 -16.94
C ARG A 7 -14.51 -0.51 -16.70
N GLU A 8 -15.00 -1.21 -17.72
CA GLU A 8 -16.15 -2.12 -17.58
C GLU A 8 -15.91 -3.15 -16.47
N LYS A 9 -14.73 -3.77 -16.42
CA LYS A 9 -14.39 -4.75 -15.39
C LYS A 9 -14.20 -4.15 -13.99
N ILE A 10 -13.79 -2.90 -13.87
CA ILE A 10 -13.77 -2.16 -12.60
C ILE A 10 -15.21 -1.93 -12.12
N ASP A 11 -16.08 -1.42 -13.01
CA ASP A 11 -17.48 -1.12 -12.70
C ASP A 11 -18.27 -2.38 -12.32
N GLU A 12 -17.96 -3.52 -12.96
CA GLU A 12 -18.53 -4.83 -12.64
C GLU A 12 -17.91 -5.49 -11.39
N GLY A 13 -16.84 -4.91 -10.82
CA GLY A 13 -16.12 -5.46 -9.66
C GLY A 13 -15.31 -6.73 -9.96
N ILE A 14 -15.06 -7.02 -11.24
CA ILE A 14 -14.20 -8.12 -11.69
C ILE A 14 -12.73 -7.79 -11.40
N ILE A 15 -12.36 -6.52 -11.56
CA ILE A 15 -11.08 -5.97 -11.10
C ILE A 15 -11.41 -5.03 -9.94
N THR A 16 -10.72 -5.18 -8.82
CA THR A 16 -11.03 -4.43 -7.59
C THR A 16 -10.04 -3.31 -7.28
N GLY A 17 -8.93 -3.21 -8.02
CA GLY A 17 -7.82 -2.33 -7.64
C GLY A 17 -7.09 -2.82 -6.39
N HIS A 18 -6.36 -1.92 -5.74
CA HIS A 18 -5.79 -2.20 -4.42
C HIS A 18 -6.88 -2.14 -3.34
N VAL A 19 -6.72 -2.93 -2.28
CA VAL A 19 -7.60 -2.91 -1.11
C VAL A 19 -6.74 -2.56 0.10
N GLY A 20 -7.04 -1.46 0.78
CA GLY A 20 -6.33 -1.06 2.00
C GLY A 20 -5.95 0.41 2.12
N LEU A 21 -6.13 1.23 1.08
CA LEU A 21 -5.72 2.65 1.14
C LEU A 21 -6.57 3.43 2.14
N VAL A 22 -7.88 3.20 2.15
CA VAL A 22 -8.80 3.84 3.11
C VAL A 22 -8.42 3.49 4.54
N GLU A 23 -8.17 2.21 4.83
CA GLU A 23 -7.74 1.74 6.14
C GLU A 23 -6.39 2.36 6.55
N SER A 24 -5.47 2.50 5.60
CA SER A 24 -4.16 3.12 5.83
C SER A 24 -4.30 4.61 6.18
N ILE A 25 -5.10 5.37 5.43
CA ILE A 25 -5.37 6.79 5.74
C ILE A 25 -6.05 6.92 7.11
N ARG A 26 -7.02 6.06 7.43
CA ARG A 26 -7.68 6.08 8.75
C ARG A 26 -6.73 5.72 9.89
N MET A 27 -5.76 4.84 9.65
CA MET A 27 -4.71 4.54 10.62
C MET A 27 -3.78 5.73 10.84
N LEU A 28 -3.40 6.44 9.76
CA LEU A 28 -2.61 7.67 9.84
C LEU A 28 -3.36 8.76 10.62
N ASP A 29 -4.64 8.98 10.32
CA ASP A 29 -5.49 9.92 11.06
C ASP A 29 -5.57 9.57 12.55
N ALA A 30 -5.81 8.30 12.88
CA ALA A 30 -5.87 7.84 14.26
C ALA A 30 -4.53 7.93 15.01
N ALA A 31 -3.39 7.79 14.32
CA ALA A 31 -2.07 7.86 14.92
C ALA A 31 -1.57 9.31 15.08
N LEU A 32 -1.85 10.16 14.10
CA LEU A 32 -1.34 11.52 14.02
C LEU A 32 -2.36 12.58 14.47
N ASN A 33 -3.59 12.18 14.78
CA ASN A 33 -4.71 13.05 15.16
C ASN A 33 -4.97 14.15 14.12
N LEU A 34 -5.06 13.78 12.85
CA LEU A 34 -5.20 14.74 11.75
C LEU A 34 -6.61 15.36 11.72
N GLY A 35 -7.61 14.65 12.22
CA GLY A 35 -9.01 15.11 12.27
C GLY A 35 -9.66 15.11 10.91
N LEU A 36 -9.46 14.04 10.12
CA LEU A 36 -10.01 13.94 8.77
C LEU A 36 -11.53 13.77 8.81
N ASP A 37 -12.26 14.58 8.04
CA ASP A 37 -13.71 14.50 7.92
C ASP A 37 -14.13 13.51 6.82
N THR A 38 -13.41 13.50 5.71
CA THR A 38 -13.64 12.56 4.60
C THR A 38 -12.39 11.74 4.30
N VAL A 39 -12.63 10.47 3.98
CA VAL A 39 -11.63 9.60 3.36
C VAL A 39 -12.35 8.88 2.24
N GLU A 40 -11.83 9.01 1.04
CA GLU A 40 -12.38 8.43 -0.18
C GLU A 40 -11.29 7.75 -0.98
N GLU A 41 -11.65 6.68 -1.66
CA GLU A 41 -10.82 6.05 -2.69
C GLU A 41 -11.42 6.38 -4.04
N LEU A 42 -10.58 6.88 -4.94
CA LEU A 42 -10.98 7.19 -6.31
C LEU A 42 -11.08 5.89 -7.11
N SER A 43 -11.91 5.89 -8.15
CA SER A 43 -11.96 4.77 -9.10
C SER A 43 -10.55 4.49 -9.64
N PRO A 44 -10.07 3.24 -9.62
CA PRO A 44 -8.76 2.89 -10.14
C PRO A 44 -8.61 3.30 -11.61
N GLU A 45 -7.47 3.88 -11.95
CA GLU A 45 -7.13 4.31 -13.29
C GLU A 45 -6.23 3.27 -13.97
N ALA A 46 -6.41 3.07 -15.28
CA ALA A 46 -5.52 2.21 -16.05
C ALA A 46 -4.18 2.89 -16.30
N VAL A 47 -3.08 2.16 -16.10
CA VAL A 47 -1.78 2.55 -16.65
C VAL A 47 -1.68 1.94 -18.04
N LEU A 48 -1.49 2.76 -19.07
CA LEU A 48 -1.43 2.30 -20.46
C LEU A 48 0.01 2.10 -20.94
N ALA A 49 0.24 1.08 -21.75
CA ALA A 49 1.54 0.81 -22.33
C ALA A 49 1.86 1.83 -23.45
N GLU A 50 2.94 2.60 -23.30
CA GLU A 50 3.39 3.55 -24.33
C GLU A 50 4.01 2.86 -25.56
N GLU A 51 4.53 1.65 -25.33
CA GLU A 51 5.10 0.75 -26.33
C GLU A 51 4.67 -0.70 -26.06
N ALA A 52 4.87 -1.59 -27.05
CA ALA A 52 4.57 -2.99 -26.85
C ALA A 52 5.63 -3.63 -25.96
N ILE A 53 5.21 -4.20 -24.84
CA ILE A 53 6.09 -4.92 -23.90
C ILE A 53 5.86 -6.43 -23.99
N THR A 54 6.91 -7.21 -23.78
CA THR A 54 6.84 -8.67 -23.69
C THR A 54 7.80 -9.13 -22.62
N ASN A 55 7.27 -9.83 -21.61
CA ASN A 55 8.06 -10.42 -20.54
C ASN A 55 7.63 -11.90 -20.34
N PRO A 56 8.28 -12.66 -19.43
CA PRO A 56 7.99 -14.08 -19.25
C PRO A 56 6.54 -14.41 -18.84
N PHE A 57 5.79 -13.43 -18.34
CA PHE A 57 4.44 -13.62 -17.82
C PHE A 57 3.35 -13.13 -18.78
N THR A 58 3.63 -12.10 -19.57
CA THR A 58 2.62 -11.47 -20.42
C THR A 58 3.20 -10.74 -21.63
N LYS A 59 2.33 -10.47 -22.61
CA LYS A 59 2.58 -9.56 -23.73
C LYS A 59 1.49 -8.48 -23.71
N VAL A 60 1.90 -7.22 -23.67
CA VAL A 60 0.98 -6.07 -23.69
C VAL A 60 1.30 -5.22 -24.90
N GLU A 61 0.31 -5.05 -25.78
CA GLU A 61 0.44 -4.18 -26.95
C GLU A 61 0.39 -2.71 -26.54
N LYS A 62 0.98 -1.83 -27.36
CA LYS A 62 0.87 -0.38 -27.18
C LYS A 62 -0.61 0.05 -27.07
N GLY A 63 -0.91 0.89 -26.08
CA GLY A 63 -2.25 1.41 -25.80
C GLY A 63 -3.15 0.47 -25.00
N ASN A 64 -2.69 -0.75 -24.70
CA ASN A 64 -3.40 -1.64 -23.78
C ASN A 64 -2.98 -1.40 -22.33
N VAL A 65 -3.80 -1.90 -21.41
CA VAL A 65 -3.58 -1.78 -19.97
C VAL A 65 -2.34 -2.58 -19.54
N LEU A 66 -1.40 -1.88 -18.94
CA LEU A 66 -0.13 -2.33 -18.37
C LEU A 66 -0.26 -2.66 -16.87
N GLY A 67 -1.23 -2.04 -16.21
CA GLY A 67 -1.54 -2.18 -14.80
C GLY A 67 -2.51 -1.10 -14.35
N LEU A 68 -2.43 -0.70 -13.09
CA LEU A 68 -3.36 0.26 -12.52
C LEU A 68 -2.70 1.22 -11.54
N LYS A 69 -3.37 2.35 -11.34
CA LYS A 69 -3.13 3.31 -10.27
C LYS A 69 -4.39 3.40 -9.40
N SER A 70 -4.23 3.21 -8.10
CA SER A 70 -5.27 3.47 -7.09
C SER A 70 -4.85 4.67 -6.26
N THR A 71 -5.78 5.58 -5.99
CA THR A 71 -5.51 6.80 -5.21
C THR A 71 -6.58 6.94 -4.14
N ALA A 72 -6.17 7.16 -2.90
CA ALA A 72 -7.07 7.54 -1.82
C ALA A 72 -6.69 8.89 -1.22
N LEU A 73 -7.72 9.64 -0.83
CA LEU A 73 -7.61 11.00 -0.35
C LEU A 73 -8.25 11.12 1.04
N GLY A 74 -7.53 11.75 1.95
CA GLY A 74 -7.99 12.14 3.27
C GLY A 74 -8.07 13.65 3.36
N ARG A 75 -9.26 14.19 3.68
CA ARG A 75 -9.49 15.64 3.74
C ARG A 75 -9.93 16.09 5.13
N ARG A 76 -9.77 17.39 5.38
CA ARG A 76 -10.33 18.10 6.54
C ARG A 76 -10.79 19.48 6.07
N ASP A 77 -12.05 19.81 6.30
CA ASP A 77 -12.67 21.07 5.88
C ASP A 77 -12.46 21.32 4.37
N GLY A 78 -12.58 20.27 3.56
CA GLY A 78 -12.35 20.30 2.10
C GLY A 78 -10.87 20.35 1.67
N HIS A 79 -9.92 20.57 2.56
CA HIS A 79 -8.50 20.61 2.26
C HIS A 79 -7.92 19.19 2.22
N LEU A 80 -7.09 18.89 1.21
CA LEU A 80 -6.36 17.62 1.14
C LEU A 80 -5.26 17.60 2.21
N ILE A 81 -5.28 16.60 3.08
CA ILE A 81 -4.30 16.43 4.17
C ILE A 81 -3.43 15.19 3.96
N VAL A 82 -4.03 14.09 3.48
CA VAL A 82 -3.32 12.85 3.18
C VAL A 82 -3.69 12.40 1.78
N GLN A 83 -2.71 12.00 0.99
CA GLN A 83 -2.90 11.30 -0.27
C GLN A 83 -2.02 10.05 -0.25
N LEU A 84 -2.61 8.92 -0.62
CA LEU A 84 -1.87 7.69 -0.89
C LEU A 84 -2.10 7.30 -2.34
N ASP A 85 -1.00 7.09 -3.06
CA ASP A 85 -1.00 6.55 -4.41
C ASP A 85 -0.38 5.16 -4.39
N PHE A 86 -1.06 4.20 -5.00
CA PHE A 86 -0.55 2.85 -5.25
C PHE A 86 -0.52 2.60 -6.75
N LEU A 87 0.67 2.40 -7.29
CA LEU A 87 0.87 2.09 -8.70
C LEU A 87 1.41 0.66 -8.80
N ALA A 88 0.72 -0.18 -9.58
CA ALA A 88 1.16 -1.53 -9.87
C ALA A 88 0.96 -1.82 -11.35
N PHE A 89 2.06 -1.90 -12.09
CA PHE A 89 2.07 -2.16 -13.52
C PHE A 89 3.36 -2.88 -13.93
N ALA A 90 3.31 -3.58 -15.06
CA ALA A 90 4.46 -4.33 -15.55
C ALA A 90 5.60 -3.40 -15.99
N GLU A 91 6.85 -3.82 -15.74
CA GLU A 91 8.07 -3.05 -16.05
C GLU A 91 8.08 -1.65 -15.42
N ALA A 92 7.56 -1.52 -14.19
CA ALA A 92 7.57 -0.25 -13.47
C ALA A 92 9.01 0.17 -13.15
N GLU A 93 9.49 1.26 -13.76
CA GLU A 93 10.82 1.80 -13.49
C GLU A 93 10.78 3.33 -13.31
N PRO A 94 11.41 3.88 -12.25
CA PRO A 94 11.99 3.15 -11.11
C PRO A 94 10.90 2.60 -10.16
N GLU A 95 11.17 1.44 -9.55
CA GLU A 95 10.39 0.93 -8.42
C GLU A 95 10.81 1.65 -7.13
N TYR A 96 9.86 2.16 -6.34
CA TYR A 96 10.15 2.78 -5.05
C TYR A 96 8.91 2.84 -4.14
N ASP A 97 9.17 2.94 -2.84
CA ASP A 97 8.21 3.46 -1.87
C ASP A 97 8.66 4.86 -1.44
N GLU A 98 7.75 5.82 -1.40
CA GLU A 98 8.06 7.21 -1.08
C GLU A 98 7.08 7.80 -0.08
N VAL A 99 7.62 8.58 0.86
CA VAL A 99 6.84 9.33 1.84
C VAL A 99 7.31 10.78 1.83
N LEU A 100 6.36 11.67 1.56
CA LEU A 100 6.53 13.12 1.61
C LEU A 100 5.67 13.67 2.74
N ILE A 101 6.28 14.39 3.68
CA ILE A 101 5.58 15.07 4.77
C ILE A 101 5.93 16.56 4.69
N GLU A 102 4.93 17.37 4.36
CA GLU A 102 5.04 18.82 4.39
C GLU A 102 4.83 19.33 5.82
N GLY A 103 5.79 20.09 6.34
CA GLY A 103 5.75 20.57 7.72
C GLY A 103 6.99 21.34 8.11
N HIS A 104 7.29 21.40 9.41
CA HIS A 104 8.51 22.03 9.90
C HIS A 104 9.27 21.10 10.86
N PRO A 105 10.39 20.50 10.42
CA PRO A 105 10.91 20.50 9.04
C PRO A 105 10.05 19.62 8.11
N SER A 106 10.12 19.87 6.81
CA SER A 106 9.62 18.92 5.81
C SER A 106 10.49 17.67 5.80
N ILE A 107 9.87 16.51 5.55
CA ILE A 107 10.53 15.21 5.45
C ILE A 107 10.27 14.63 4.07
N HIS A 108 11.33 14.12 3.45
CA HIS A 108 11.27 13.34 2.22
C HIS A 108 12.06 12.06 2.44
N GLN A 109 11.39 10.92 2.37
CA GLN A 109 11.99 9.60 2.49
C GLN A 109 11.63 8.76 1.27
N ARG A 110 12.61 8.03 0.73
CA ARG A 110 12.42 7.08 -0.37
C ARG A 110 13.19 5.78 -0.12
N ILE A 111 12.56 4.66 -0.42
CA ILE A 111 13.18 3.32 -0.46
C ILE A 111 13.28 2.93 -1.94
N GLU A 112 14.48 2.99 -2.50
CA GLU A 112 14.75 2.56 -3.87
C GLU A 112 14.53 1.04 -4.02
N GLY A 113 13.81 0.64 -5.06
CA GLY A 113 13.36 -0.73 -5.29
C GLY A 113 12.11 -1.14 -4.49
N GLY A 114 11.62 -0.26 -3.61
CA GLY A 114 10.48 -0.55 -2.73
C GLY A 114 10.73 -1.67 -1.72
N VAL A 115 9.77 -1.89 -0.83
CA VAL A 115 9.73 -3.06 0.04
C VAL A 115 9.02 -4.19 -0.70
N GLN A 116 9.70 -5.30 -0.93
CA GLN A 116 9.10 -6.44 -1.63
C GLN A 116 7.86 -6.95 -0.88
N GLY A 117 6.70 -6.93 -1.55
CA GLY A 117 5.40 -7.13 -0.92
C GLY A 117 5.21 -8.52 -0.28
N ASP A 118 5.60 -9.60 -0.95
CA ASP A 118 5.34 -10.97 -0.48
C ASP A 118 6.16 -11.32 0.77
N PHE A 119 7.48 -11.23 0.67
CA PHE A 119 8.42 -11.46 1.76
C PHE A 119 8.26 -10.41 2.85
N GLY A 120 7.94 -9.16 2.49
CA GLY A 120 7.61 -8.10 3.45
C GLY A 120 6.39 -8.47 4.30
N THR A 121 5.30 -8.93 3.66
CA THR A 121 4.07 -9.36 4.35
C THR A 121 4.33 -10.54 5.27
N VAL A 122 4.99 -11.59 4.76
CA VAL A 122 5.34 -12.77 5.59
C VAL A 122 6.26 -12.38 6.74
N GLY A 123 7.27 -11.55 6.47
CA GLY A 123 8.21 -11.05 7.47
C GLY A 123 7.51 -10.24 8.56
N MET A 124 6.56 -9.38 8.20
CA MET A 124 5.76 -8.62 9.16
C MET A 124 4.93 -9.53 10.06
N ILE A 125 4.20 -10.48 9.50
CA ILE A 125 3.38 -11.43 10.27
C ILE A 125 4.25 -12.19 11.27
N LEU A 126 5.34 -12.80 10.81
CA LEU A 126 6.24 -13.57 11.68
C LEU A 126 6.91 -12.70 12.74
N ASN A 127 7.31 -11.48 12.41
CA ASN A 127 7.95 -10.61 13.39
C ASN A 127 7.00 -10.11 14.47
N LEU A 128 5.69 -10.00 14.18
CA LEU A 128 4.69 -9.50 15.12
C LEU A 128 4.16 -10.54 16.11
N ILE A 129 4.14 -11.83 15.78
CA ILE A 129 3.62 -12.90 16.65
C ILE A 129 4.07 -12.78 18.12
N PRO A 130 5.37 -12.69 18.46
CA PRO A 130 5.81 -12.62 19.86
C PRO A 130 5.35 -11.35 20.57
N MET A 131 5.21 -10.25 19.82
CA MET A 131 4.69 -8.99 20.36
C MET A 131 3.18 -9.09 20.63
N ILE A 132 2.43 -9.73 19.73
CA ILE A 132 0.98 -9.93 19.87
C ILE A 132 0.68 -10.87 21.04
N VAL A 133 1.39 -11.99 21.16
CA VAL A 133 1.20 -12.95 22.26
C VAL A 133 1.47 -12.30 23.63
N SER A 134 2.40 -11.34 23.67
CA SER A 134 2.72 -10.58 24.90
C SER A 134 1.83 -9.36 25.12
N SER A 135 0.90 -9.05 24.22
CA SER A 135 0.07 -7.85 24.29
C SER A 135 -1.19 -8.05 25.14
N SER A 136 -1.81 -6.94 25.54
CA SER A 136 -3.10 -7.01 26.24
C SER A 136 -4.23 -7.48 25.30
N PRO A 137 -5.21 -8.25 25.80
CA PRO A 137 -6.35 -8.69 25.00
C PRO A 137 -7.12 -7.54 24.36
N GLY A 138 -7.76 -7.81 23.22
CA GLY A 138 -8.63 -6.88 22.49
C GLY A 138 -8.29 -6.81 21.00
N LEU A 139 -9.11 -6.08 20.23
CA LEU A 139 -8.79 -5.74 18.85
C LEU A 139 -7.71 -4.65 18.85
N LYS A 140 -6.53 -4.97 18.32
CA LYS A 140 -5.38 -4.08 18.22
C LYS A 140 -5.04 -3.81 16.76
N THR A 141 -4.49 -2.65 16.48
CA THR A 141 -3.91 -2.32 15.17
C THR A 141 -2.41 -2.07 15.28
N MET A 142 -1.75 -1.84 14.15
CA MET A 142 -0.31 -1.55 14.12
C MET A 142 0.07 -0.33 14.97
N LYS A 143 -0.83 0.64 15.17
CA LYS A 143 -0.58 1.81 16.03
C LYS A 143 -0.46 1.44 17.52
N ASP A 144 -1.06 0.31 17.93
CA ASP A 144 -1.07 -0.14 19.32
C ASP A 144 0.12 -1.07 19.64
N MET A 145 0.90 -1.44 18.62
CA MET A 145 2.03 -2.36 18.71
C MET A 145 3.36 -1.60 18.74
N PRO A 146 4.41 -2.16 19.38
CA PRO A 146 5.76 -1.65 19.22
C PRO A 146 6.21 -1.68 17.75
N VAL A 147 7.19 -0.86 17.40
CA VAL A 147 7.77 -0.83 16.06
C VAL A 147 8.21 -2.25 15.66
N PRO A 148 7.78 -2.76 14.48
CA PRO A 148 8.20 -4.05 13.98
C PRO A 148 9.71 -4.17 13.92
N ARG A 149 10.24 -5.33 14.30
CA ARG A 149 11.68 -5.58 14.31
C ARG A 149 11.95 -7.06 14.10
N ASN A 150 13.17 -7.39 13.70
CA ASN A 150 13.60 -8.79 13.59
C ASN A 150 13.48 -9.51 14.95
N THR A 151 12.67 -10.56 15.00
CA THR A 151 12.45 -11.37 16.21
C THR A 151 13.06 -12.77 16.16
N SER A 152 13.98 -13.03 15.22
CA SER A 152 14.62 -14.34 15.04
C SER A 152 15.25 -14.93 16.31
N ARG A 153 15.72 -14.11 17.27
CA ARG A 153 16.26 -14.59 18.55
C ARG A 153 15.18 -15.13 19.49
N PHE A 154 14.00 -14.52 19.48
CA PHE A 154 12.86 -14.98 20.30
C PHE A 154 12.50 -16.43 19.99
N TYR A 155 12.48 -16.78 18.71
CA TYR A 155 12.19 -18.14 18.25
C TYR A 155 13.32 -19.15 18.48
N LYS A 156 14.57 -18.68 18.63
CA LYS A 156 15.71 -19.56 18.93
C LYS A 156 15.71 -20.00 20.39
N ASP A 157 15.26 -19.13 21.28
CA ASP A 157 15.29 -19.31 22.73
C ASP A 157 13.95 -19.82 23.29
N SER A 158 12.88 -19.82 22.49
CA SER A 158 11.60 -20.41 22.87
C SER A 158 11.64 -21.94 22.76
N GLU A 159 11.12 -22.66 23.77
CA GLU A 159 10.96 -24.12 23.78
C GLU A 159 9.96 -24.66 22.73
N LEU A 160 9.45 -23.81 21.84
CA LEU A 160 8.48 -24.12 20.77
C LEU A 160 9.12 -24.75 19.52
N ARG A 161 10.21 -25.50 19.67
CA ARG A 161 10.82 -26.28 18.58
C ARG A 161 10.20 -27.65 18.45
#